data_AF-A0A3S4J3D6-F1
#
_entry.id   AF-A0A3S4J3D6-F1
#
_cell.length_a   1.000
_cell.length_b   1.000
_cell.length_c   1.000
_cell.angle_alpha   90.00
_cell.angle_beta   90.00
_cell.angle_gamma   90.00
#
_symmetry.space_group_name_H-M   'P 1'
#
loop_
_entity.id
_entity.type
_entity.pdbx_description
1 polymer ?
#
loop_
_entity_poly.entity_id
_entity_poly.type
_entity_poly.pdbx_seq_one_letter_code
_entity_poly.pdbx_strand_id
1 'polypeptide(L)'
;MVGPYEKLNWDGRRMRSVSAVLFDDQARPAGMMCINFNIAVFDEMRGALDILLKGAGVQPQPAELFRDDWQERINLFLHGWLRERGASLSALGRAQKRELVDALHEEGAFGGKSAVNYVANVLGMGRATVYKRIKELREAADR
;
A
#
# COMPACT_ATOMS: atom_id res chain seq x y z
N MET A 1 -8.32 -0.96 -36.78
CA MET A 1 -8.47 -2.00 -35.74
C MET A 1 -9.51 -1.52 -34.75
N VAL A 2 -10.43 -2.38 -34.32
CA VAL A 2 -11.54 -2.05 -33.42
C VAL A 2 -11.42 -2.91 -32.16
N GLY A 3 -11.34 -2.27 -30.99
CA GLY A 3 -11.23 -2.93 -29.69
C GLY A 3 -10.12 -2.35 -28.81
N PRO A 4 -9.90 -2.92 -27.60
CA PRO A 4 -10.64 -4.06 -27.04
C PRO A 4 -12.08 -3.68 -26.64
N TYR A 5 -13.04 -4.56 -26.93
CA TYR A 5 -14.43 -4.45 -26.45
C TYR A 5 -14.87 -5.78 -25.82
N GLU A 6 -15.93 -5.73 -25.01
CA GLU A 6 -16.44 -6.91 -24.32
C GLU A 6 -17.46 -7.68 -25.16
N LYS A 7 -17.39 -9.01 -25.05
CA LYS A 7 -18.37 -9.95 -25.60
C LYS A 7 -18.62 -11.08 -24.60
N LEU A 8 -19.78 -11.72 -24.73
CA LEU A 8 -20.04 -13.00 -24.08
C LEU A 8 -19.74 -14.12 -25.08
N ASN A 9 -19.07 -15.15 -24.60
CA ASN A 9 -18.92 -16.41 -25.31
C ASN A 9 -20.24 -17.20 -25.28
N TRP A 10 -20.35 -18.25 -26.10
CA TRP A 10 -21.55 -19.08 -26.19
C TRP A 10 -21.92 -19.76 -24.86
N ASP A 11 -20.94 -19.99 -24.00
CA ASP A 11 -21.10 -20.55 -22.64
C ASP A 11 -21.38 -19.47 -21.57
N GLY A 12 -21.60 -18.21 -21.98
CA GLY A 12 -21.85 -17.09 -21.09
C GLY A 12 -20.61 -16.48 -20.46
N ARG A 13 -19.40 -16.99 -20.74
CA ARG A 13 -18.16 -16.43 -20.19
C ARG A 13 -17.80 -15.10 -20.84
N ARG A 14 -17.31 -14.16 -20.04
CA ARG A 14 -16.83 -12.86 -20.53
C ARG A 14 -15.54 -13.00 -21.32
N MET A 15 -15.48 -12.29 -22.44
CA MET A 15 -14.31 -12.21 -23.31
C MET A 15 -14.01 -10.76 -23.67
N ARG A 16 -12.73 -10.48 -23.92
CA ARG A 16 -12.29 -9.28 -24.62
C ARG A 16 -11.94 -9.62 -26.05
N SER A 17 -12.42 -8.80 -26.97
CA SER A 17 -12.26 -9.02 -28.40
C SER A 17 -11.60 -7.81 -29.06
N VAL A 18 -10.74 -8.07 -30.03
CA VAL A 18 -10.20 -7.08 -30.97
C VAL A 18 -10.45 -7.59 -32.38
N SER A 19 -10.93 -6.71 -33.27
CA SER A 19 -11.20 -7.03 -34.66
C SER A 19 -10.37 -6.15 -35.60
N ALA A 20 -9.79 -6.75 -36.62
CA ALA A 20 -9.03 -6.06 -37.65
C ALA A 20 -9.52 -6.51 -39.03
N VAL A 21 -9.71 -5.55 -39.94
CA VAL A 21 -9.94 -5.85 -41.35
C VAL A 21 -8.62 -6.31 -41.95
N LEU A 22 -8.65 -7.42 -42.68
CA LEU A 22 -7.54 -7.93 -43.46
C LEU A 22 -7.69 -7.43 -44.90
N PHE A 23 -6.59 -7.05 -45.52
CA PHE A 23 -6.54 -6.56 -46.89
C PHE A 23 -5.72 -7.51 -47.75
N ASP A 24 -6.09 -7.65 -49.03
CA ASP A 24 -5.28 -8.37 -50.03
C ASP A 24 -4.08 -7.51 -50.49
N ASP A 25 -3.25 -8.08 -51.38
CA ASP A 25 -2.09 -7.39 -51.96
C ASP A 25 -2.46 -6.15 -52.81
N GLN A 26 -3.75 -5.99 -53.14
CA GLN A 26 -4.30 -4.84 -53.85
C GLN A 26 -4.98 -3.83 -52.90
N ALA A 27 -4.75 -3.96 -51.59
CA ALA A 27 -5.32 -3.12 -50.54
C ALA A 27 -6.86 -3.14 -50.47
N ARG A 28 -7.51 -4.21 -50.95
CA ARG A 28 -8.97 -4.39 -50.89
C ARG A 28 -9.33 -5.22 -49.66
N PRO A 29 -10.45 -4.94 -48.98
CA PRO A 29 -10.92 -5.74 -47.85
C PRO A 29 -11.13 -7.20 -48.27
N ALA A 30 -10.35 -8.10 -47.68
CA ALA A 30 -10.36 -9.53 -47.99
C ALA A 30 -10.99 -10.37 -46.86
N GLY A 31 -11.04 -9.83 -45.64
CA GLY A 31 -11.64 -10.53 -44.51
C GLY A 31 -11.56 -9.76 -43.20
N MET A 32 -11.89 -10.45 -42.12
CA MET A 32 -11.82 -9.89 -40.76
C MET A 32 -11.17 -10.90 -39.83
N MET A 33 -10.12 -10.48 -39.14
CA MET A 33 -9.49 -11.22 -38.06
C MET A 33 -10.05 -10.74 -36.73
N CYS A 34 -10.58 -11.66 -35.93
CA CYS A 34 -11.08 -11.40 -34.59
C CYS A 34 -10.25 -12.19 -33.59
N ILE A 35 -9.58 -11.51 -32.67
CA ILE A 35 -8.86 -12.13 -31.56
C ILE A 35 -9.76 -12.03 -30.33
N ASN A 36 -10.12 -13.17 -29.74
CA ASN A 36 -10.95 -13.24 -28.54
C ASN A 36 -10.14 -13.84 -27.39
N PHE A 37 -10.17 -13.17 -26.24
CA PHE A 37 -9.46 -13.60 -25.04
C PHE A 37 -10.46 -13.80 -23.90
N ASN A 38 -10.51 -15.01 -23.37
CA ASN A 38 -11.38 -15.34 -22.24
C ASN A 38 -10.84 -14.67 -20.97
N ILE A 39 -11.63 -13.77 -20.38
CA ILE A 39 -11.25 -13.05 -19.16
C ILE A 39 -11.92 -13.59 -17.90
N ALA A 40 -12.81 -14.58 -18.01
CA ALA A 40 -13.56 -15.12 -16.87
C ALA A 40 -12.65 -15.67 -15.76
N VAL A 41 -11.52 -16.28 -16.13
CA VAL A 41 -10.53 -16.80 -15.16
C VAL A 41 -9.94 -15.71 -14.26
N PHE A 42 -9.81 -14.48 -14.76
CA PHE A 42 -9.26 -13.37 -13.97
C PHE A 42 -10.31 -12.80 -13.01
N ASP A 43 -11.59 -12.85 -13.37
CA ASP A 43 -12.69 -12.49 -12.47
C ASP A 43 -12.77 -13.50 -11.31
N GLU A 44 -12.61 -14.80 -11.59
CA GLU A 44 -12.53 -15.85 -10.56
C GLU A 44 -11.33 -15.65 -9.63
N MET A 45 -10.14 -15.39 -10.18
CA MET A 45 -8.94 -15.08 -9.39
C MET A 45 -9.14 -13.85 -8.51
N ARG A 46 -9.78 -12.78 -9.03
CA ARG A 46 -10.13 -11.60 -8.24
C ARG A 46 -11.06 -11.98 -7.08
N GLY A 47 -12.08 -12.79 -7.33
CA GLY A 47 -13.00 -13.25 -6.29
C GLY A 47 -12.28 -14.04 -5.19
N ALA A 48 -11.37 -14.94 -5.56
CA ALA A 48 -10.57 -15.70 -4.60
C ALA A 48 -9.64 -14.81 -3.77
N LEU A 49 -8.97 -13.83 -4.41
CA LEU A 49 -8.15 -12.84 -3.71
C LEU A 49 -8.99 -11.98 -2.78
N ASP A 50 -10.18 -11.55 -3.20
CA ASP A 50 -11.10 -10.79 -2.35
C ASP A 50 -11.48 -11.57 -1.11
N ILE A 51 -11.81 -12.86 -1.22
CA ILE A 51 -12.12 -13.74 -0.09
C ILE A 51 -10.92 -13.87 0.85
N LEU A 52 -9.73 -14.09 0.29
CA LEU A 52 -8.49 -14.24 1.06
C LEU A 52 -8.13 -12.95 1.81
N LEU A 53 -8.19 -11.81 1.12
CA LEU A 53 -7.80 -10.51 1.65
C LEU A 53 -8.84 -9.93 2.61
N LYS A 54 -10.14 -10.15 2.35
CA LYS A 54 -11.20 -9.73 3.28
C LYS A 54 -11.28 -10.63 4.51
N GLY A 55 -10.82 -11.88 4.39
CA GLY A 55 -10.87 -12.88 5.45
C GLY A 55 -12.31 -13.30 5.78
N ALA A 56 -12.52 -14.58 6.09
CA ALA A 56 -13.80 -15.04 6.65
C ALA A 56 -13.94 -14.48 8.07
N GLY A 57 -14.48 -13.26 8.18
CA GLY A 57 -14.65 -12.58 9.46
C GLY A 57 -13.31 -12.28 10.12
N VAL A 58 -12.65 -11.21 9.69
CA VAL A 58 -11.60 -10.56 10.49
C VAL A 58 -12.25 -10.20 11.83
N GLN A 59 -12.02 -11.06 12.82
CA GLN A 59 -12.41 -10.78 14.20
C GLN A 59 -11.59 -9.55 14.62
N PRO A 60 -12.21 -8.55 15.27
CA PRO A 60 -11.41 -7.52 15.92
C PRO A 60 -10.39 -8.22 16.81
N GLN A 61 -9.12 -7.87 16.63
CA GLN A 61 -8.05 -8.57 17.31
C GLN A 61 -8.27 -8.52 18.83
N PRO A 62 -7.99 -9.61 19.57
CA PRO A 62 -8.20 -9.62 21.01
C PRO A 62 -7.35 -8.53 21.69
N ALA A 63 -8.03 -7.61 22.37
CA ALA A 63 -7.43 -6.42 23.01
C ALA A 63 -6.32 -6.77 24.04
N GLU A 64 -6.31 -7.98 24.56
CA GLU A 64 -5.30 -8.45 25.52
C GLU A 64 -3.97 -8.87 24.86
N LEU A 65 -3.97 -9.15 23.55
CA LEU A 65 -2.75 -9.28 22.76
C LEU A 65 -2.19 -7.90 22.34
N PHE A 66 -2.97 -6.82 22.52
CA PHE A 66 -2.68 -5.44 22.08
C PHE A 66 -1.88 -4.60 23.08
N ARG A 67 -0.89 -5.21 23.76
CA ARG A 67 0.19 -4.41 24.38
C ARG A 67 0.95 -3.55 23.35
N ASP A 68 0.69 -3.76 22.06
CA ASP A 68 1.33 -3.18 20.88
C ASP A 68 0.48 -2.16 20.08
N ASP A 69 -0.66 -1.66 20.59
CA ASP A 69 -1.45 -0.60 19.91
C ASP A 69 -0.59 0.61 19.53
N TRP A 70 0.35 0.97 20.42
CA TRP A 70 1.27 2.07 20.17
C TRP A 70 2.28 1.75 19.04
N GLN A 71 2.68 0.49 18.83
CA GLN A 71 3.55 0.12 17.70
C GLN A 71 2.79 0.21 16.37
N GLU A 72 1.56 -0.30 16.33
CA GLU A 72 0.71 -0.21 15.14
C GLU A 72 0.40 1.25 14.79
N ARG A 73 0.05 2.07 15.79
CA ARG A 73 -0.13 3.52 15.61
C ARG A 73 1.11 4.22 15.07
N ILE A 74 2.30 3.87 15.59
CA ILE A 74 3.58 4.38 15.04
C ILE A 74 3.74 3.98 13.59
N ASN A 75 3.46 2.72 13.23
CA ASN A 75 3.62 2.24 11.86
C ASN A 75 2.64 2.91 10.90
N LEU A 76 1.37 3.03 11.28
CA LEU A 76 0.35 3.72 10.49
C LEU A 76 0.74 5.18 10.24
N PHE A 77 1.15 5.88 11.30
CA PHE A 77 1.62 7.27 11.18
C PHE A 77 2.87 7.36 10.29
N LEU A 78 3.87 6.52 10.53
CA LEU A 78 5.11 6.50 9.76
C LEU A 78 4.85 6.27 8.27
N HIS A 79 3.99 5.31 7.93
CA HIS A 79 3.62 5.04 6.54
C HIS A 79 2.80 6.16 5.92
N GLY A 80 1.94 6.84 6.68
CA GLY A 80 1.22 8.05 6.24
C GLY A 80 2.19 9.19 5.93
N TRP A 81 3.06 9.52 6.89
CA TRP A 81 4.06 10.58 6.77
C TRP A 81 5.01 10.37 5.58
N LEU A 82 5.46 9.13 5.37
CA LEU A 82 6.31 8.76 4.22
C LEU A 82 5.57 8.94 2.89
N ARG A 83 4.30 8.53 2.83
CA ARG A 83 3.47 8.60 1.62
C ARG A 83 3.20 10.04 1.20
N GLU A 84 2.85 10.91 2.14
CA GLU A 84 2.62 12.34 1.89
C GLU A 84 3.86 13.03 1.30
N ARG A 85 5.05 12.56 1.67
CA ARG A 85 6.34 13.13 1.23
C ARG A 85 6.96 12.39 0.04
N GLY A 86 6.31 11.35 -0.48
CA GLY A 86 6.86 10.51 -1.55
C GLY A 86 8.21 9.88 -1.19
N ALA A 87 8.46 9.65 0.10
CA ALA A 87 9.74 9.20 0.61
C ALA A 87 9.69 7.72 1.01
N SER A 88 10.84 7.06 1.05
CA SER A 88 11.00 5.73 1.65
C SER A 88 11.88 5.81 2.90
N LEU A 89 11.68 4.89 3.83
CA LEU A 89 12.41 4.86 5.10
C LEU A 89 13.93 4.77 4.90
N SER A 90 14.38 4.04 3.87
CA SER A 90 15.78 3.89 3.49
C SER A 90 16.38 5.15 2.85
N ALA A 91 15.56 6.00 2.25
CA ALA A 91 15.98 7.25 1.63
C ALA A 91 16.05 8.44 2.61
N LEU A 92 15.57 8.29 3.85
CA LEU A 92 15.54 9.39 4.81
C LEU A 92 16.94 9.80 5.25
N GLY A 93 17.29 11.06 4.99
CA GLY A 93 18.47 11.70 5.56
C GLY A 93 18.35 11.96 7.07
N ARG A 94 19.44 12.37 7.72
CA ARG A 94 19.46 12.66 9.17
C ARG A 94 18.44 13.72 9.59
N ALA A 95 18.25 14.75 8.77
CA ALA A 95 17.28 15.82 9.05
C ALA A 95 15.84 15.31 9.00
N GLN A 96 15.48 14.55 7.97
CA GLN A 96 14.14 13.97 7.81
C GLN A 96 13.83 12.94 8.90
N LYS A 97 14.81 12.14 9.33
CA LYS A 97 14.63 11.25 10.47
C LYS A 97 14.35 11.99 11.77
N ARG A 98 14.95 13.18 11.97
CA ARG A 98 14.63 14.04 13.13
C ARG A 98 13.22 14.61 13.02
N GLU A 99 12.83 15.12 11.85
CA GLU A 99 11.47 15.62 11.60
C GLU A 99 10.42 14.54 11.88
N LEU A 100 10.66 13.29 11.46
CA LEU A 100 9.75 12.18 11.74
C LEU A 100 9.68 11.84 13.23
N VAL A 101 10.78 11.94 13.98
CA VAL A 101 10.76 11.78 15.45
C VAL A 101 9.93 12.88 16.11
N ASP A 102 10.02 14.11 15.61
CA ASP A 102 9.25 15.24 16.12
C ASP A 102 7.75 15.05 15.86
N ALA A 103 7.39 14.67 14.64
CA ALA A 103 6.01 14.40 14.24
C ALA A 103 5.40 13.23 15.03
N LEU A 104 6.17 12.17 15.28
CA LEU A 104 5.75 11.06 16.16
C LEU A 104 5.54 11.52 17.62
N HIS A 105 6.31 12.50 18.10
CA HIS A 105 6.14 13.03 19.44
C HIS A 105 4.85 13.85 19.56
N GLU A 106 4.54 14.67 18.57
CA GLU A 106 3.29 15.44 18.50
C GLU A 106 2.05 14.52 18.47
N GLU A 107 2.14 13.39 17.78
CA GLU A 107 1.08 12.36 17.73
C GLU A 107 0.98 11.52 19.03
N GLY A 108 1.83 11.78 20.03
CA GLY A 108 1.81 11.08 21.31
C GLY A 108 2.39 9.67 21.29
N ALA A 109 3.19 9.32 20.27
CA ALA A 109 3.73 7.96 20.08
C ALA A 109 4.62 7.46 21.23
N PHE A 110 5.20 8.37 22.01
CA PHE A 110 6.20 8.03 23.05
C PHE A 110 5.61 7.83 24.47
N GLY A 111 4.31 7.60 24.60
CA GLY A 111 3.67 7.28 25.89
C GLY A 111 4.02 5.89 26.44
N GLY A 112 4.40 4.95 25.57
CA GLY A 112 4.75 3.57 25.96
C GLY A 112 6.19 3.40 26.44
N LYS A 113 6.41 2.53 27.44
CA LYS A 113 7.74 2.26 28.05
C LYS A 113 8.82 1.80 27.05
N SER A 114 8.45 1.28 25.87
CA SER A 114 9.39 0.80 24.85
C SER A 114 9.35 1.60 23.54
N ALA A 115 8.56 2.67 23.46
CA ALA A 115 8.35 3.42 22.22
C ALA A 115 9.63 4.02 21.64
N VAL A 116 10.49 4.54 22.50
CA VAL A 116 11.78 5.09 22.10
C VAL A 116 12.69 4.03 21.48
N ASN A 117 12.73 2.83 22.05
CA ASN A 117 13.56 1.74 21.52
C ASN A 117 13.05 1.26 20.17
N TYR A 118 11.73 1.18 20.02
CA TYR A 118 11.10 0.77 18.78
C TYR A 118 11.35 1.76 17.65
N VAL A 119 11.09 3.06 17.87
CA VAL A 119 11.36 4.10 16.88
C VAL A 119 12.84 4.16 16.53
N ALA A 120 13.75 4.01 17.51
CA ALA A 120 15.18 3.95 17.24
C ALA A 120 15.54 2.79 16.28
N ASN A 121 14.97 1.60 16.50
CA ASN A 121 15.20 0.44 15.64
C ASN A 121 14.61 0.65 14.23
N VAL A 122 13.36 1.12 14.13
CA VAL A 122 12.68 1.35 12.84
C VAL A 122 13.41 2.41 12.01
N LEU A 123 13.81 3.52 12.63
CA LEU A 123 14.51 4.60 11.92
C LEU A 123 16.00 4.32 11.69
N GLY A 124 16.55 3.24 12.24
CA GLY A 124 17.99 2.97 12.22
C GLY A 124 18.80 4.08 12.92
N MET A 125 18.27 4.59 14.03
CA MET A 125 18.88 5.66 14.83
C MET A 125 19.43 5.10 16.15
N GLY A 126 20.46 5.73 16.69
CA GLY A 126 20.92 5.40 18.04
C GLY A 126 19.85 5.77 19.08
N ARG A 127 19.56 4.86 20.03
CA ARG A 127 18.60 5.09 21.12
C ARG A 127 18.86 6.42 21.83
N ALA A 128 20.12 6.71 22.15
CA ALA A 128 20.52 7.96 22.79
C ALA A 128 20.16 9.21 21.97
N THR A 129 20.21 9.14 20.64
CA THR A 129 19.81 10.24 19.74
C THR A 129 18.31 10.51 19.83
N VAL A 130 17.50 9.46 19.86
CA VAL A 130 16.04 9.58 19.98
C VAL A 130 15.65 10.09 21.37
N TYR A 131 16.24 9.53 22.44
CA TYR A 131 16.05 10.01 23.81
C TYR A 131 16.41 11.49 23.97
N LYS A 132 17.56 11.90 23.45
CA LYS A 132 18.00 13.30 23.50
C LYS A 132 16.98 14.21 22.81
N ARG A 133 16.50 13.83 21.63
CA ARG A 133 15.53 14.63 20.88
C ARG A 133 14.20 14.77 21.61
N ILE A 134 13.65 13.67 22.13
CA ILE A 134 12.40 13.69 22.90
C ILE A 134 12.53 14.57 24.15
N LYS A 135 13.67 14.50 24.84
CA LYS A 135 13.94 15.36 26.00
C LYS A 135 13.94 16.85 25.60
N GLU A 136 14.63 17.21 24.51
CA GLU A 136 14.62 18.57 23.97
C GLU A 136 13.20 19.06 23.64
N LEU A 137 12.35 18.20 23.07
CA LEU A 137 10.96 18.54 22.73
C LEU A 137 10.08 18.77 23.97
N ARG A 138 10.22 17.93 25.00
CA ARG A 138 9.48 18.09 26.28
C ARG A 138 9.86 19.38 26.99
N GLU A 139 11.16 19.66 27.09
CA GLU A 139 11.67 20.91 27.68
C GLU A 139 11.30 22.17 26.89
N ALA A 140 10.93 22.03 25.61
CA ALA A 140 10.42 23.11 24.79
C ALA A 140 8.89 23.29 24.92
N ALA A 141 8.15 22.21 25.18
CA ALA A 141 6.70 22.25 25.39
C ALA A 141 6.29 22.74 26.79
N ASP A 142 7.14 22.55 27.80
CA ASP A 142 6.94 23.02 29.18
C ASP A 142 7.32 24.51 29.40
N ARG A 143 7.65 25.25 28.32
CA ARG A 143 8.01 26.67 28.33
C ARG A 143 6.99 27.50 27.57
#